data_AF-A0A8X6S6Q1-F1
#
_entry.id   AF-A0A8X6S6Q1-F1
#
_cell.length_a   1.000
_cell.length_b   1.000
_cell.length_c   1.000
_cell.angle_alpha   90.00
_cell.angle_beta   90.00
_cell.angle_gamma   90.00
#
_symmetry.space_group_name_H-M   'P 1'
#
loop_
_entity.id
_entity.type
_entity.pdbx_description
1 polymer ?
#
loop_
_entity_poly.entity_id
_entity_poly.type
_entity_poly.pdbx_seq_one_letter_code
_entity_poly.pdbx_strand_id
1 'polypeptide(L)'
;MPAEDRYIVLSAKRNRRTTDQQVANQFLAASGKQISRKTVARRLRGGGLYALRPVVCVPLTRQHRTARLQWCREHHNWTEQDWACVLF
;
A
#
# COMPACT_ATOMS: atom_id res chain seq x y z
N MET A 1 20.59 4.40 -15.50
CA MET A 1 20.19 3.01 -15.78
C MET A 1 18.72 2.84 -15.42
N PRO A 2 17.80 2.91 -16.40
CA PRO A 2 16.35 2.82 -16.15
C PRO A 2 15.92 1.52 -15.45
N ALA A 3 16.65 0.42 -15.66
CA ALA A 3 16.34 -0.89 -15.08
C ALA A 3 16.57 -0.95 -13.56
N GLU A 4 17.65 -0.35 -13.05
CA GLU A 4 17.95 -0.31 -11.61
C GLU A 4 16.91 0.53 -10.86
N ASP A 5 16.55 1.69 -11.40
CA ASP A 5 15.53 2.57 -10.84
C ASP A 5 14.16 1.90 -10.85
N ARG A 6 13.84 1.18 -11.93
CA ARG A 6 12.63 0.37 -12.02
C ARG A 6 12.59 -0.71 -10.94
N TYR A 7 13.69 -1.42 -10.70
CA TYR A 7 13.76 -2.42 -9.62
C TYR A 7 13.51 -1.78 -8.25
N ILE A 8 14.21 -0.68 -7.95
CA ILE A 8 14.08 0.04 -6.66
C ILE A 8 12.62 0.48 -6.43
N VAL A 9 11.98 1.07 -7.43
CA VAL A 9 10.58 1.54 -7.34
C VAL A 9 9.60 0.38 -7.22
N LEU A 10 9.77 -0.71 -7.99
CA LEU A 10 8.86 -1.86 -7.93
C LEU A 10 8.97 -2.61 -6.60
N SER A 11 10.19 -2.77 -6.08
CA SER A 11 10.41 -3.41 -4.77
C SER A 11 9.72 -2.63 -3.64
N ALA A 12 9.86 -1.30 -3.63
CA ALA A 12 9.18 -0.45 -2.67
C ALA A 12 7.65 -0.41 -2.86
N LYS A 13 7.14 -0.53 -4.09
CA LYS A 13 5.69 -0.63 -4.36
C LYS A 13 5.09 -1.96 -3.88
N ARG A 14 5.83 -3.06 -4.04
CA ARG A 14 5.39 -4.41 -3.62
C ARG A 14 5.22 -4.50 -2.11
N ASN A 15 6.08 -3.83 -1.35
CA ASN A 15 5.94 -3.70 0.10
C ASN A 15 6.13 -2.25 0.53
N ARG A 16 5.01 -1.52 0.67
CA ARG A 16 5.02 -0.09 1.06
C ARG A 16 5.59 0.19 2.46
N ARG A 17 5.87 -0.85 3.26
CA ARG A 17 6.48 -0.72 4.60
C ARG A 17 8.00 -0.82 4.56
N THR A 18 8.59 -1.14 3.40
CA THR A 18 10.03 -1.31 3.26
C THR A 18 10.75 0.04 3.38
N THR A 19 11.79 0.09 4.22
CA THR A 19 12.60 1.31 4.41
C THR A 19 13.63 1.47 3.31
N ASP A 20 14.14 2.69 3.11
CA ASP A 20 15.22 2.96 2.14
C ASP A 20 16.43 2.04 2.32
N GLN A 21 16.76 1.69 3.58
CA GLN A 21 17.88 0.81 3.91
C GLN A 21 17.59 -0.64 3.50
N GLN A 22 16.37 -1.12 3.74
CA GLN A 22 15.96 -2.46 3.31
C GLN A 22 15.94 -2.57 1.79
N VAL A 23 15.49 -1.51 1.09
CA VAL A 23 15.55 -1.45 -0.38
C VAL A 23 17.01 -1.46 -0.87
N ALA A 24 17.93 -0.75 -0.21
CA ALA A 24 19.35 -0.80 -0.53
C ALA A 24 19.93 -2.21 -0.37
N ASN A 25 19.58 -2.92 0.71
CA ASN A 25 20.04 -4.29 0.95
C ASN A 25 19.46 -5.28 -0.07
N GLN A 26 18.17 -5.14 -0.42
CA GLN A 26 17.54 -5.96 -1.47
C GLN A 26 18.14 -5.71 -2.85
N PHE A 27 18.53 -4.46 -3.14
CA PHE A 27 19.21 -4.12 -4.37
C PHE A 27 20.63 -4.72 -4.42
N LEU A 28 21.38 -4.64 -3.32
CA LEU A 28 22.70 -5.25 -3.20
C LEU A 28 22.62 -6.76 -3.42
N ALA A 29 21.65 -7.45 -2.79
CA ALA A 29 21.47 -8.89 -2.95
C ALA A 29 21.11 -9.29 -4.40
N ALA A 30 20.33 -8.47 -5.11
CA ALA A 30 19.89 -8.79 -6.47
C ALA A 30 20.91 -8.40 -7.57
N SER A 31 21.64 -7.29 -7.38
CA SER A 31 22.52 -6.72 -8.40
C SER A 31 24.01 -6.89 -8.09
N GLY A 32 24.39 -7.29 -6.87
CA GLY A 32 25.78 -7.32 -6.41
C GLY A 32 26.41 -5.93 -6.22
N LYS A 33 25.63 -4.85 -6.41
CA LYS A 33 26.10 -3.46 -6.34
C LYS A 33 25.65 -2.79 -5.07
N GLN A 34 26.60 -2.16 -4.38
CA GLN A 34 26.29 -1.37 -3.20
C GLN A 34 25.80 0.02 -3.59
N ILE A 35 24.63 0.41 -3.08
CA ILE A 35 24.09 1.76 -3.24
C ILE A 35 23.80 2.37 -1.88
N SER A 36 24.06 3.67 -1.74
CA SER A 36 23.78 4.37 -0.49
C SER A 36 22.28 4.52 -0.27
N ARG A 37 21.86 4.56 1.01
CA ARG A 37 20.50 4.91 1.42
C ARG A 37 20.01 6.22 0.81
N LYS A 38 20.88 7.24 0.74
CA LYS A 38 20.54 8.56 0.17
C LYS A 38 20.20 8.46 -1.32
N THR A 39 20.92 7.62 -2.07
CA THR A 39 20.67 7.38 -3.49
C THR A 39 19.32 6.69 -3.69
N VAL A 40 19.03 5.67 -2.88
CA VAL A 40 17.72 4.99 -2.89
C VAL A 40 16.59 5.98 -2.63
N ALA A 41 16.70 6.78 -1.57
CA ALA A 41 15.69 7.77 -1.21
C ALA A 41 15.45 8.79 -2.34
N ARG A 42 16.50 9.23 -3.04
CA ARG A 42 16.37 10.13 -4.19
C ARG A 42 15.64 9.46 -5.36
N ARG A 43 15.99 8.22 -5.68
CA ARG A 43 15.36 7.43 -6.76
C ARG A 43 13.89 7.13 -6.46
N LEU A 44 13.57 6.81 -5.20
CA LEU A 44 12.18 6.63 -4.75
C LEU A 44 11.35 7.91 -4.92
N ARG A 45 11.88 9.07 -4.49
CA ARG A 45 11.22 10.36 -4.71
C ARG A 45 11.05 10.71 -6.19
N GLY A 46 12.07 10.43 -7.01
CA GLY A 46 11.98 10.58 -8.47
C GLY A 46 10.88 9.70 -9.10
N GLY A 47 10.61 8.54 -8.50
CA GLY A 47 9.49 7.66 -8.85
C GLY A 47 8.15 8.00 -8.17
N GLY A 48 8.05 9.14 -7.47
CA GLY A 48 6.83 9.59 -6.78
C GLY A 48 6.52 8.85 -5.48
N LEU A 49 7.46 8.10 -4.92
CA LEU A 49 7.29 7.39 -3.66
C LEU A 49 7.84 8.22 -2.50
N TYR A 50 6.97 8.44 -1.52
CA TYR A 50 7.26 9.18 -0.30
C TYR A 50 6.97 8.33 0.92
N ALA A 51 7.62 8.66 2.04
CA ALA A 51 7.27 8.07 3.33
C ALA A 51 5.84 8.52 3.69
N LEU A 52 4.95 7.56 3.90
CA LEU A 52 3.58 7.80 4.34
C LEU A 52 3.37 7.19 5.72
N ARG A 53 2.61 7.90 6.57
CA ARG A 53 2.14 7.33 7.84
C ARG A 53 1.03 6.32 7.54
N PRO A 54 1.16 5.05 7.97
CA PRO A 54 0.07 4.08 7.80
C PRO A 54 -1.18 4.57 8.52
N VAL A 55 -2.34 4.41 7.88
CA VAL A 55 -3.63 4.61 8.54
C VAL A 55 -3.83 3.45 9.51
N VAL A 56 -4.20 3.76 10.75
CA VAL A 56 -4.55 2.76 11.76
C VAL A 56 -5.97 2.30 11.48
N CYS A 57 -6.14 1.02 11.17
CA CYS A 57 -7.43 0.41 10.89
C CYS A 57 -7.65 -0.81 11.80
N VAL A 58 -8.89 -1.04 12.23
CA VAL A 58 -9.28 -2.28 12.90
C VAL A 58 -9.14 -3.45 11.92
N PRO A 59 -8.37 -4.51 12.24
CA PRO A 59 -8.25 -5.66 11.37
C PRO A 59 -9.60 -6.36 11.17
N LEU A 60 -10.11 -6.38 9.94
CA LEU A 60 -11.29 -7.16 9.59
C LEU A 60 -10.90 -8.57 9.21
N THR A 61 -11.51 -9.56 9.87
CA THR A 61 -11.47 -10.97 9.47
C THR A 61 -12.12 -11.14 8.09
N ARG A 62 -11.89 -12.27 7.44
CA ARG A 62 -12.54 -12.59 6.16
C ARG A 62 -14.06 -12.55 6.27
N GLN A 63 -14.62 -13.10 7.35
CA GLN A 63 -16.05 -13.12 7.60
C GLN A 63 -16.62 -11.70 7.71
N HIS A 64 -15.98 -10.80 8.47
CA HIS A 64 -16.42 -9.41 8.58
C HIS A 64 -16.43 -8.72 7.21
N ARG A 65 -15.42 -8.95 6.37
CA ARG A 65 -15.36 -8.36 5.02
C ARG A 65 -16.51 -8.85 4.14
N THR A 66 -16.78 -10.15 4.16
CA THR A 66 -17.88 -10.74 3.37
C THR A 66 -19.23 -10.20 3.83
N ALA A 67 -19.50 -10.20 5.15
CA ALA A 67 -20.77 -9.71 5.69
C ALA A 67 -20.99 -8.22 5.36
N ARG A 68 -19.97 -7.38 5.53
CA ARG A 68 -20.05 -5.95 5.18
C ARG A 68 -20.30 -5.74 3.69
N LEU A 69 -19.61 -6.49 2.82
CA LEU A 69 -19.81 -6.38 1.38
C LEU A 69 -21.21 -6.83 0.96
N GLN A 70 -21.71 -7.92 1.54
CA GLN A 70 -23.05 -8.43 1.28
C GLN A 70 -24.10 -7.39 1.70
N TRP A 71 -23.99 -6.86 2.91
CA TRP A 71 -24.87 -5.80 3.38
C TRP A 71 -24.87 -4.59 2.45
N CYS A 72 -23.68 -4.08 2.07
CA CYS A 72 -23.59 -2.98 1.11
C CYS A 72 -24.24 -3.28 -0.25
N ARG A 73 -24.17 -4.52 -0.74
CA ARG A 73 -24.78 -4.92 -2.02
C ARG A 73 -26.30 -5.01 -1.91
N GLU A 74 -26.81 -5.59 -0.84
CA GLU A 74 -28.25 -5.68 -0.56
C GLU A 74 -28.87 -4.28 -0.42
N HIS A 75 -28.11 -3.32 0.11
CA HIS A 75 -28.60 -1.98 0.46
C HIS A 75 -28.12 -0.89 -0.52
N HIS A 76 -27.54 -1.26 -1.68
CA HIS A 76 -26.93 -0.28 -2.59
C HIS A 76 -27.91 0.68 -3.25
N ASN A 77 -29.18 0.25 -3.42
CA ASN A 77 -30.25 1.03 -4.05
C ASN A 77 -31.26 1.58 -3.04
N TRP A 78 -30.91 1.55 -1.75
CA TRP A 78 -31.79 2.06 -0.73
C TRP A 78 -32.02 3.56 -0.86
N THR A 79 -33.30 3.92 -0.78
CA THR A 79 -33.78 5.31 -0.80
C THR A 79 -33.74 5.91 0.61
N GLU A 80 -33.93 7.22 0.72
CA GLU A 80 -33.97 7.90 2.02
C GLU A 80 -35.08 7.34 2.93
N GLN A 81 -36.22 6.92 2.37
CA GLN A 81 -37.27 6.23 3.13
C GLN A 81 -36.81 4.88 3.69
N ASP A 82 -36.02 4.11 2.95
CA ASP A 82 -35.52 2.81 3.41
C ASP A 82 -34.52 3.00 4.58
N TRP A 83 -33.69 4.03 4.50
CA TRP A 83 -32.77 4.42 5.59
C TRP A 83 -33.51 4.90 6.84
N ALA A 84 -34.65 5.59 6.68
CA ALA A 84 -35.47 6.06 7.80
C ALA A 84 -36.02 4.91 8.67
N CYS A 85 -36.07 3.69 8.13
CA CYS A 85 -36.51 2.50 8.84
C CYS A 85 -35.40 1.77 9.62
N VAL A 86 -34.12 2.18 9.49
CA VAL A 86 -33.00 1.56 10.23
C VAL A 86 -32.76 2.27 11.55
N LEU A 87 -32.79 1.50 12.63
CA LEU A 87 -32.47 1.93 13.99
C LEU A 87 -30.99 1.64 14.30
N PHE A 88 -30.31 2.57 14.98
CA PHE A 88 -28.90 2.49 15.36
C PHE A 88 -28.73 2.26 16.87
#